data_AF-A0AAE0PRG3-F1
#
_entry.id   AF-A0AAE0PRG3-F1
#
_cell.length_a   1.000
_cell.length_b   1.000
_cell.length_c   1.000
_cell.angle_alpha   90.00
_cell.angle_beta   90.00
_cell.angle_gamma   90.00
#
_symmetry.space_group_name_H-M   'P 1'
#
loop_
_entity.id
_entity.type
_entity.pdbx_description
1 polymer ?
#
loop_
_entity_poly.entity_id
_entity_poly.type
_entity_poly.pdbx_seq_one_letter_code
_entity_poly.pdbx_strand_id
1 'polypeptide(L)'
;MLYGLETVSLRKRQESEIEVAELKMLRKMAEASISVDQFSVDQFSCPVCLDLLKDPVTIHCGHSFCKVCINGCWDQEDQKGVYSCPQCRDTFTPRPVLRRNNMLAEVVEKLKKIEVQAASPAHCYTGPGDVECDFCTGRKHKAVKSCLICLASFCETHLKPHYEVPALKRHTLTDASGKLEEKICSEHDKLMEIYCRTDQSELKEEQMKFQQRIQEKQKKVQELKQTVNTIKLSAQTAVDDSEKIFTELISSMEKKRSEVTELIRAQEKTELSRAERLLEQLEQEIADLQRRVTELEQLSHTHDHVHFLQALASGRRSPAFIRPDFDTSSITVPQHLSFDGVRNSLSDLKKRLEEFCEEEFNKIPPHVSSVVSL
;
A
#
# COMPACT_ATOMS: atom_id res chain seq x y z
N MET A 1 -43.12 -50.13 38.97
CA MET A 1 -44.18 -49.32 38.34
C MET A 1 -43.58 -48.47 37.23
N LEU A 2 -44.26 -48.46 36.07
CA LEU A 2 -44.44 -47.33 35.14
C LEU A 2 -43.22 -46.71 34.42
N TYR A 3 -42.17 -46.25 35.11
CA TYR A 3 -41.09 -45.45 34.50
C TYR A 3 -40.30 -46.14 33.36
N GLY A 4 -40.37 -47.47 33.23
CA GLY A 4 -39.77 -48.22 32.12
C GLY A 4 -40.65 -48.42 30.89
N LEU A 5 -41.93 -48.02 30.91
CA LEU A 5 -42.88 -48.24 29.81
C LEU A 5 -43.17 -46.97 29.01
N GLU A 6 -43.21 -45.80 29.67
CA GLU A 6 -43.48 -44.51 29.01
C GLU A 6 -42.37 -44.14 28.01
N THR A 7 -41.10 -44.45 28.33
CA THR A 7 -39.92 -44.23 27.48
C THR A 7 -39.88 -45.12 26.22
N VAL A 8 -40.68 -46.19 26.18
CA VAL A 8 -40.91 -47.03 25.00
C VAL A 8 -42.14 -46.54 24.22
N SER A 9 -43.20 -46.13 24.93
CA SER A 9 -44.45 -45.62 24.34
C SER A 9 -44.22 -44.33 23.53
N LEU A 10 -43.45 -43.37 24.08
CA LEU A 10 -43.10 -42.13 23.38
C LEU A 10 -42.35 -42.40 22.07
N ARG A 11 -41.44 -43.37 22.06
CA ARG A 11 -40.61 -43.72 20.90
C ARG A 11 -41.46 -44.23 19.73
N LYS A 12 -42.38 -45.15 20.01
CA LYS A 12 -43.33 -45.69 19.01
C LYS A 12 -44.26 -44.63 18.42
N ARG A 13 -44.65 -43.62 19.19
CA ARG A 13 -45.47 -42.51 18.69
C ARG A 13 -44.70 -41.69 17.67
N GLN A 14 -43.46 -41.36 18.00
CA GLN A 14 -42.58 -40.55 17.15
C GLN A 14 -42.14 -41.30 15.88
N GLU A 15 -42.01 -42.63 15.94
CA GLU A 15 -41.85 -43.50 14.76
C GLU A 15 -43.09 -43.44 13.83
N SER A 16 -44.31 -43.52 14.38
CA SER A 16 -45.55 -43.55 13.58
C SER A 16 -45.91 -42.25 12.86
N GLU A 17 -45.45 -41.08 13.33
CA GLU A 17 -45.73 -39.80 12.67
C GLU A 17 -44.87 -39.58 11.42
N ILE A 18 -43.70 -40.23 11.34
CA ILE A 18 -42.77 -40.15 10.21
C ILE A 18 -43.32 -40.93 9.00
N GLU A 19 -43.76 -42.17 9.23
CA GLU A 19 -44.28 -43.09 8.19
C GLU A 19 -45.50 -42.50 7.44
N VAL A 20 -46.34 -41.72 8.12
CA VAL A 20 -47.50 -41.03 7.54
C VAL A 20 -47.12 -39.81 6.68
N ALA A 21 -45.95 -39.21 6.90
CA ALA A 21 -45.46 -38.09 6.10
C ALA A 21 -44.93 -38.56 4.74
N GLU A 22 -44.18 -39.67 4.70
CA GLU A 22 -43.56 -40.21 3.48
C GLU A 22 -44.61 -40.62 2.43
N LEU A 23 -45.68 -41.30 2.86
CA LEU A 23 -46.80 -41.72 2.00
C LEU A 23 -47.51 -40.54 1.29
N LYS A 24 -47.53 -39.35 1.89
CA LYS A 24 -48.10 -38.14 1.26
C LYS A 24 -47.18 -37.50 0.23
N MET A 25 -45.86 -37.68 0.36
CA MET A 25 -44.88 -37.07 -0.54
C MET A 25 -44.77 -37.83 -1.86
N LEU A 26 -44.77 -39.17 -1.81
CA LEU A 26 -44.70 -40.06 -2.99
C LEU A 26 -45.81 -39.75 -4.01
N ARG A 27 -47.04 -39.48 -3.56
CA ARG A 27 -48.19 -39.25 -4.43
C ARG A 27 -48.03 -38.01 -5.34
N LYS A 28 -47.30 -36.99 -4.92
CA LYS A 28 -47.13 -35.73 -5.69
C LYS A 28 -46.13 -35.82 -6.85
N MET A 29 -45.30 -36.86 -6.91
CA MET A 29 -44.24 -36.96 -7.92
C MET A 29 -44.66 -37.75 -9.17
N ALA A 30 -45.82 -38.40 -9.17
CA ALA A 30 -46.32 -39.19 -10.30
C ALA A 30 -47.05 -38.37 -11.39
N GLU A 31 -47.33 -37.08 -11.14
CA GLU A 31 -48.31 -36.31 -11.91
C GLU A 31 -47.68 -35.34 -12.96
N ALA A 32 -46.36 -35.39 -13.19
CA ALA A 32 -45.63 -34.38 -13.98
C ALA A 32 -44.82 -34.97 -15.16
N SER A 33 -45.49 -35.31 -16.27
CA SER A 33 -44.87 -35.91 -17.48
C SER A 33 -45.03 -35.01 -18.73
N ILE A 34 -43.99 -34.90 -19.58
CA ILE A 34 -43.98 -34.15 -20.85
C ILE A 34 -43.16 -34.90 -21.93
N SER A 35 -43.60 -34.86 -23.20
CA SER A 35 -42.94 -35.39 -24.41
C SER A 35 -41.78 -34.50 -24.89
N VAL A 36 -40.60 -34.99 -25.30
CA VAL A 36 -40.27 -35.80 -26.50
C VAL A 36 -40.41 -35.02 -27.82
N ASP A 37 -39.34 -35.09 -28.63
CA ASP A 37 -39.18 -34.66 -30.04
C ASP A 37 -39.16 -33.15 -30.42
N GLN A 38 -38.43 -32.31 -29.67
CA GLN A 38 -37.60 -31.25 -30.30
C GLN A 38 -36.39 -30.78 -29.45
N PHE A 39 -35.44 -31.68 -29.15
CA PHE A 39 -34.15 -31.31 -28.56
C PHE A 39 -33.02 -31.43 -29.59
N SER A 40 -32.38 -30.30 -29.95
CA SER A 40 -31.11 -30.33 -30.68
C SER A 40 -30.01 -30.85 -29.75
N VAL A 41 -29.12 -31.71 -30.28
CA VAL A 41 -28.03 -32.35 -29.52
C VAL A 41 -27.16 -31.31 -28.80
N ASP A 42 -26.96 -30.16 -29.43
CA ASP A 42 -26.20 -29.01 -28.92
C ASP A 42 -26.72 -28.49 -27.55
N GLN A 43 -28.02 -28.59 -27.27
CA GLN A 43 -28.60 -28.14 -25.98
C GLN A 43 -28.20 -29.02 -24.79
N PHE A 44 -27.65 -30.21 -25.05
CA PHE A 44 -27.08 -31.11 -24.03
C PHE A 44 -25.56 -31.24 -24.14
N SER A 45 -24.90 -30.36 -24.89
CA SER A 45 -23.44 -30.25 -24.90
C SER A 45 -22.92 -29.64 -23.58
N CYS A 46 -21.69 -29.98 -23.21
CA CYS A 46 -20.97 -29.39 -22.08
C CYS A 46 -20.12 -28.22 -22.58
N PRO A 47 -20.34 -26.96 -22.14
CA PRO A 47 -19.59 -25.80 -22.64
C PRO A 47 -18.06 -25.83 -22.41
N VAL A 48 -17.54 -26.79 -21.62
CA VAL A 48 -16.10 -26.94 -21.29
C VAL A 48 -15.41 -28.01 -22.13
N CYS A 49 -16.13 -29.04 -22.61
CA CYS A 49 -15.54 -30.12 -23.44
C CYS A 49 -16.27 -30.33 -24.76
N LEU A 50 -17.33 -29.56 -25.04
CA LEU A 50 -18.22 -29.53 -26.21
C LEU A 50 -18.99 -30.84 -26.51
N ASP A 51 -18.55 -31.97 -25.96
CA ASP A 51 -19.28 -33.24 -25.91
C ASP A 51 -20.65 -33.17 -25.22
N LEU A 52 -21.53 -34.08 -25.63
CA LEU A 52 -22.77 -34.44 -24.94
C LEU A 52 -22.51 -34.82 -23.47
N LEU A 53 -23.23 -34.19 -22.53
CA LEU A 53 -22.94 -34.16 -21.09
C LEU A 53 -22.69 -35.55 -20.45
N LYS A 54 -21.44 -35.82 -20.08
CA LYS A 54 -20.99 -37.00 -19.32
C LYS A 54 -21.03 -36.68 -17.82
N ASP A 55 -21.83 -37.41 -17.05
CA ASP A 55 -22.08 -37.14 -15.63
C ASP A 55 -22.49 -35.67 -15.35
N PRO A 56 -23.57 -35.14 -15.97
CA PRO A 56 -23.96 -33.75 -15.82
C PRO A 56 -24.15 -33.32 -14.36
N VAL A 57 -23.73 -32.10 -14.05
CA VAL A 57 -24.03 -31.36 -12.84
C VAL A 57 -24.48 -29.95 -13.23
N THR A 58 -25.43 -29.40 -12.49
CA THR A 58 -25.92 -28.03 -12.70
C THR A 58 -25.46 -27.17 -11.54
N ILE A 59 -24.91 -25.99 -11.83
CA ILE A 59 -24.40 -25.06 -10.81
C ILE A 59 -25.38 -23.91 -10.56
N HIS A 60 -25.09 -23.07 -9.56
CA HIS A 60 -26.09 -22.14 -8.98
C HIS A 60 -26.62 -21.08 -9.94
N CYS A 61 -25.89 -20.76 -11.02
CA CYS A 61 -26.33 -19.90 -12.12
C CYS A 61 -27.10 -20.65 -13.23
N GLY A 62 -27.58 -21.88 -13.00
CA GLY A 62 -28.39 -22.66 -13.96
C GLY A 62 -27.61 -23.40 -15.06
N HIS A 63 -26.35 -23.01 -15.33
CA HIS A 63 -25.51 -23.65 -16.33
C HIS A 63 -25.10 -25.09 -15.92
N SER A 64 -24.97 -25.97 -16.91
CA SER A 64 -24.73 -27.41 -16.71
C SER A 64 -23.46 -27.90 -17.43
N PHE A 65 -22.70 -28.75 -16.74
CA PHE A 65 -21.37 -29.20 -17.17
C PHE A 65 -21.17 -30.68 -16.79
N CYS A 66 -20.24 -31.37 -17.45
CA CYS A 66 -19.78 -32.69 -16.99
C CYS A 66 -19.16 -32.56 -15.59
N LYS A 67 -19.49 -33.45 -14.64
CA LYS A 67 -18.99 -33.35 -13.23
C LYS A 67 -17.49 -33.18 -13.16
N VAL A 68 -16.75 -33.93 -13.98
CA VAL A 68 -15.28 -33.88 -14.04
C VAL A 68 -14.76 -32.57 -14.64
N CYS A 69 -15.46 -31.98 -15.61
CA CYS A 69 -15.03 -30.74 -16.25
C CYS A 69 -15.16 -29.53 -15.33
N ILE A 70 -16.30 -29.34 -14.65
CA ILE A 70 -16.47 -28.20 -13.73
C ILE A 70 -15.74 -28.41 -12.40
N ASN A 71 -15.52 -29.65 -11.94
CA ASN A 71 -14.51 -29.87 -10.90
C ASN A 71 -13.12 -29.48 -11.41
N GLY A 72 -12.68 -29.96 -12.57
CA GLY A 72 -11.37 -29.59 -13.13
C GLY A 72 -11.16 -28.09 -13.34
N CYS A 73 -12.22 -27.31 -13.59
CA CYS A 73 -12.18 -25.85 -13.57
C CYS A 73 -11.94 -25.31 -12.14
N TRP A 74 -12.72 -25.77 -11.16
CA TRP A 74 -12.64 -25.28 -9.77
C TRP A 74 -11.43 -25.81 -9.00
N ASP A 75 -10.91 -27.00 -9.33
CA ASP A 75 -9.65 -27.55 -8.82
C ASP A 75 -8.44 -26.70 -9.24
N GLN A 76 -8.56 -25.94 -10.34
CA GLN A 76 -7.56 -24.93 -10.76
C GLN A 76 -7.78 -23.55 -10.08
N GLU A 77 -8.98 -23.27 -9.57
CA GLU A 77 -9.31 -22.01 -8.88
C GLU A 77 -9.28 -22.10 -7.33
N ASP A 78 -9.20 -23.32 -6.77
CA ASP A 78 -9.27 -23.66 -5.34
C ASP A 78 -8.42 -22.74 -4.43
N GLN A 79 -7.20 -22.40 -4.87
CA GLN A 79 -6.27 -21.55 -4.11
C GLN A 79 -6.72 -20.08 -3.98
N LYS A 80 -7.64 -19.60 -4.84
CA LYS A 80 -8.23 -18.26 -4.72
C LYS A 80 -9.43 -18.23 -3.77
N GLY A 81 -10.00 -19.38 -3.43
CA GLY A 81 -11.19 -19.49 -2.58
C GLY A 81 -12.50 -18.95 -3.19
N VAL A 82 -12.45 -18.39 -4.40
CA VAL A 82 -13.57 -17.84 -5.18
C VAL A 82 -13.66 -18.61 -6.50
N TYR A 83 -14.84 -19.14 -6.80
CA TYR A 83 -15.06 -20.11 -7.87
C TYR A 83 -15.96 -19.52 -8.96
N SER A 84 -15.55 -19.55 -10.22
CA SER A 84 -16.30 -18.92 -11.31
C SER A 84 -17.10 -19.92 -12.17
N CYS A 85 -18.23 -19.49 -12.72
CA CYS A 85 -18.90 -20.24 -13.79
C CYS A 85 -18.14 -20.04 -15.13
N PRO A 86 -17.69 -21.11 -15.81
CA PRO A 86 -16.98 -20.97 -17.09
C PRO A 86 -17.78 -20.27 -18.20
N GLN A 87 -19.12 -20.33 -18.16
CA GLN A 87 -20.00 -19.82 -19.21
C GLN A 87 -20.47 -18.38 -19.01
N CYS A 88 -20.83 -17.98 -17.78
CA CYS A 88 -21.33 -16.62 -17.47
C CYS A 88 -20.44 -15.81 -16.52
N ARG A 89 -19.39 -16.42 -15.95
CA ARG A 89 -18.44 -15.81 -14.98
C ARG A 89 -19.02 -15.40 -13.62
N ASP A 90 -20.25 -15.81 -13.30
CA ASP A 90 -20.80 -15.69 -11.93
C ASP A 90 -19.87 -16.35 -10.90
N THR A 91 -19.63 -15.69 -9.77
CA THR A 91 -18.66 -16.12 -8.75
C THR A 91 -19.32 -16.63 -7.48
N PHE A 92 -18.78 -17.70 -6.89
CA PHE A 92 -19.29 -18.37 -5.70
C PHE A 92 -18.22 -18.49 -4.60
N THR A 93 -18.65 -18.32 -3.35
CA THR A 93 -17.84 -18.55 -2.13
C THR A 93 -18.74 -19.12 -1.02
N PRO A 94 -18.42 -20.24 -0.35
CA PRO A 94 -17.31 -21.17 -0.60
C PRO A 94 -17.54 -22.05 -1.84
N ARG A 95 -16.70 -23.07 -2.06
CA ARG A 95 -16.81 -24.01 -3.21
C ARG A 95 -18.17 -24.72 -3.24
N PRO A 96 -18.95 -24.62 -4.33
CA PRO A 96 -20.21 -25.33 -4.43
C PRO A 96 -20.01 -26.86 -4.50
N VAL A 97 -20.76 -27.62 -3.68
CA VAL A 97 -20.65 -29.08 -3.63
C VAL A 97 -21.40 -29.73 -4.80
N LEU A 98 -20.65 -30.23 -5.79
CA LEU A 98 -21.18 -30.70 -7.06
C LEU A 98 -21.85 -32.09 -6.98
N ARG A 99 -23.15 -32.13 -7.31
CA ARG A 99 -23.97 -33.35 -7.37
C ARG A 99 -24.56 -33.57 -8.78
N ARG A 100 -24.73 -34.85 -9.15
CA ARG A 100 -25.20 -35.28 -10.48
C ARG A 100 -26.65 -34.85 -10.71
N ASN A 101 -26.88 -34.15 -11.82
CA ASN A 101 -28.21 -33.94 -12.38
C ASN A 101 -28.63 -35.22 -13.13
N ASN A 102 -29.34 -36.10 -12.43
CA ASN A 102 -29.70 -37.42 -12.95
C ASN A 102 -30.67 -37.34 -14.15
N MET A 103 -31.51 -36.30 -14.24
CA MET A 103 -32.44 -36.14 -15.38
C MET A 103 -31.69 -35.82 -16.67
N LEU A 104 -30.73 -34.89 -16.64
CA LEU A 104 -29.87 -34.62 -17.81
C LEU A 104 -29.08 -35.87 -18.21
N ALA A 105 -28.60 -36.66 -17.24
CA ALA A 105 -27.92 -37.92 -17.52
C ALA A 105 -28.83 -38.94 -18.22
N GLU A 106 -30.09 -39.10 -17.77
CA GLU A 106 -31.02 -40.06 -18.37
C GLU A 106 -31.45 -39.67 -19.80
N VAL A 107 -31.68 -38.38 -20.06
CA VAL A 107 -32.00 -37.89 -21.42
C VAL A 107 -30.80 -38.10 -22.36
N VAL A 108 -29.59 -37.80 -21.91
CA VAL A 108 -28.35 -38.05 -22.67
C VAL A 108 -28.16 -39.54 -23.00
N GLU A 109 -28.38 -40.45 -22.05
CA GLU A 109 -28.25 -41.90 -22.29
C GLU A 109 -29.36 -42.47 -23.19
N LYS A 110 -30.53 -41.82 -23.26
CA LYS A 110 -31.59 -42.18 -24.23
C LYS A 110 -31.21 -41.76 -25.66
N LEU A 111 -30.62 -40.57 -25.83
CA LEU A 111 -30.13 -40.10 -27.13
C LEU A 111 -29.04 -41.04 -27.69
N LYS A 112 -28.01 -41.35 -26.90
CA LYS A 112 -26.92 -42.27 -27.28
C LYS A 112 -27.37 -43.66 -27.74
N LYS A 113 -28.51 -44.16 -27.23
CA LYS A 113 -29.00 -45.51 -27.57
C LYS A 113 -29.61 -45.61 -28.97
N ILE A 114 -29.90 -44.48 -29.63
CA ILE A 114 -30.51 -44.45 -30.95
C ILE A 114 -29.48 -44.72 -32.06
N GLU A 115 -28.20 -44.42 -31.84
CA GLU A 115 -27.15 -44.49 -32.88
C GLU A 115 -26.50 -45.88 -33.04
N VAL A 116 -26.56 -46.76 -32.04
CA VAL A 116 -25.56 -47.86 -31.89
C VAL A 116 -25.98 -49.23 -32.48
N GLN A 117 -27.18 -49.38 -33.06
CA GLN A 117 -27.74 -50.72 -33.39
C GLN A 117 -27.35 -51.35 -34.76
N ALA A 118 -26.23 -50.98 -35.40
CA ALA A 118 -25.72 -51.68 -36.60
C ALA A 118 -24.20 -51.50 -36.89
N ALA A 119 -23.35 -52.57 -36.82
CA ALA A 119 -21.87 -52.43 -37.04
C ALA A 119 -21.05 -53.63 -37.68
N SER A 120 -21.68 -54.59 -38.38
CA SER A 120 -21.24 -56.02 -38.46
C SER A 120 -21.62 -56.95 -39.69
N PRO A 121 -21.84 -58.32 -39.66
CA PRO A 121 -20.99 -59.20 -40.50
C PRO A 121 -21.52 -60.50 -41.16
N ALA A 122 -20.59 -61.24 -41.81
CA ALA A 122 -20.38 -62.68 -41.60
C ALA A 122 -18.92 -63.11 -41.86
N HIS A 123 -18.38 -64.06 -41.10
CA HIS A 123 -17.04 -64.69 -41.29
C HIS A 123 -15.77 -63.79 -41.36
N CYS A 124 -15.76 -62.65 -40.66
CA CYS A 124 -14.50 -62.05 -40.16
C CYS A 124 -14.73 -61.58 -38.71
N TYR A 125 -14.93 -62.52 -37.79
CA TYR A 125 -15.32 -62.23 -36.40
C TYR A 125 -14.12 -61.79 -35.55
N THR A 126 -14.33 -60.87 -34.61
CA THR A 126 -13.35 -60.48 -33.60
C THR A 126 -13.18 -61.58 -32.53
N GLY A 127 -11.93 -61.89 -32.18
CA GLY A 127 -11.58 -62.61 -30.96
C GLY A 127 -11.29 -61.66 -29.79
N PRO A 128 -11.00 -62.20 -28.58
CA PRO A 128 -10.60 -61.37 -27.43
C PRO A 128 -9.32 -60.58 -27.74
N GLY A 129 -9.42 -59.25 -27.70
CA GLY A 129 -8.31 -58.32 -28.00
C GLY A 129 -8.29 -57.75 -29.42
N ASP A 130 -9.21 -58.16 -30.30
CA ASP A 130 -9.30 -57.60 -31.66
C ASP A 130 -10.07 -56.28 -31.70
N VAL A 131 -9.60 -55.36 -32.56
CA VAL A 131 -10.30 -54.11 -32.87
C VAL A 131 -11.39 -54.35 -33.90
N GLU A 132 -12.51 -53.66 -33.75
CA GLU A 132 -13.71 -53.86 -34.56
C GLU A 132 -13.86 -52.79 -35.65
N CYS A 133 -14.72 -53.06 -36.64
CA CYS A 133 -15.13 -52.07 -37.64
C CYS A 133 -16.26 -51.17 -37.15
N ASP A 134 -16.28 -49.93 -37.65
CA ASP A 134 -17.28 -48.90 -37.37
C ASP A 134 -18.34 -48.75 -38.50
N PHE A 135 -18.11 -49.32 -39.69
CA PHE A 135 -18.96 -49.16 -40.89
C PHE A 135 -19.71 -50.41 -41.39
N CYS A 136 -19.49 -51.59 -40.79
CA CYS A 136 -20.22 -52.82 -41.15
C CYS A 136 -21.70 -52.77 -40.62
N THR A 137 -22.64 -53.72 -40.83
CA THR A 137 -24.00 -53.71 -40.16
C THR A 137 -24.51 -55.08 -39.59
N GLY A 138 -24.77 -55.22 -38.27
CA GLY A 138 -25.21 -56.48 -37.55
C GLY A 138 -24.63 -56.67 -36.11
N ARG A 139 -24.13 -57.89 -35.72
CA ARG A 139 -23.25 -58.22 -34.52
C ARG A 139 -21.72 -58.40 -34.82
N LYS A 140 -20.77 -57.61 -34.28
CA LYS A 140 -19.50 -57.07 -34.93
C LYS A 140 -18.49 -57.94 -35.76
N HIS A 141 -17.75 -57.23 -36.65
CA HIS A 141 -16.68 -57.67 -37.60
C HIS A 141 -15.30 -57.08 -37.19
N LYS A 142 -14.21 -57.82 -37.39
CA LYS A 142 -12.82 -57.36 -37.16
C LYS A 142 -12.40 -56.27 -38.15
N ALA A 143 -11.78 -55.19 -37.64
CA ALA A 143 -11.11 -54.20 -38.47
C ALA A 143 -9.69 -54.65 -38.84
N VAL A 144 -9.28 -54.28 -40.04
CA VAL A 144 -7.97 -54.63 -40.63
C VAL A 144 -7.03 -53.43 -40.63
N LYS A 145 -7.58 -52.22 -40.81
CA LYS A 145 -6.90 -50.92 -40.69
C LYS A 145 -7.84 -49.89 -40.07
N SER A 146 -7.27 -48.80 -39.57
CA SER A 146 -8.01 -47.61 -39.15
C SER A 146 -7.40 -46.36 -39.75
N CYS A 147 -8.22 -45.36 -40.04
CA CYS A 147 -7.84 -44.14 -40.74
C CYS A 147 -7.63 -42.99 -39.76
N LEU A 148 -6.49 -42.31 -39.80
CA LEU A 148 -6.18 -41.13 -38.99
C LEU A 148 -6.85 -39.84 -39.49
N ILE A 149 -7.43 -39.85 -40.70
CA ILE A 149 -8.13 -38.70 -41.32
C ILE A 149 -9.66 -38.86 -41.27
N CYS A 150 -10.15 -40.10 -41.16
CA CYS A 150 -11.57 -40.39 -40.88
C CYS A 150 -11.82 -40.81 -39.42
N LEU A 151 -10.76 -40.88 -38.61
CA LEU A 151 -10.73 -41.32 -37.20
C LEU A 151 -11.50 -42.61 -36.89
N ALA A 152 -11.56 -43.54 -37.85
CA ALA A 152 -12.43 -44.71 -37.79
C ALA A 152 -11.78 -45.99 -38.34
N SER A 153 -12.35 -47.14 -37.98
CA SER A 153 -11.79 -48.49 -38.17
C SER A 153 -12.62 -49.31 -39.16
N PHE A 154 -11.96 -50.06 -40.04
CA PHE A 154 -12.58 -50.65 -41.23
C PHE A 154 -12.40 -52.18 -41.36
N CYS A 155 -13.52 -52.89 -41.51
CA CYS A 155 -13.59 -54.27 -41.99
C CYS A 155 -13.17 -54.33 -43.47
N GLU A 156 -12.61 -55.45 -43.93
CA GLU A 156 -12.03 -55.60 -45.28
C GLU A 156 -12.97 -55.14 -46.41
N THR A 157 -14.27 -55.34 -46.25
CA THR A 157 -15.31 -54.90 -47.19
C THR A 157 -15.49 -53.38 -47.25
N HIS A 158 -15.47 -52.69 -46.10
CA HIS A 158 -15.62 -51.23 -46.02
C HIS A 158 -14.29 -50.48 -46.12
N LEU A 159 -13.16 -51.19 -46.12
CA LEU A 159 -11.85 -50.64 -46.43
C LEU A 159 -11.63 -50.49 -47.96
N LYS A 160 -12.25 -51.33 -48.79
CA LYS A 160 -12.12 -51.29 -50.27
C LYS A 160 -12.34 -49.91 -50.91
N PRO A 161 -13.36 -49.10 -50.52
CA PRO A 161 -13.53 -47.75 -51.06
C PRO A 161 -12.28 -46.86 -50.91
N HIS A 162 -11.47 -47.02 -49.85
CA HIS A 162 -10.20 -46.30 -49.69
C HIS A 162 -9.10 -46.76 -50.66
N TYR A 163 -9.16 -47.99 -51.19
CA TYR A 163 -8.23 -48.52 -52.18
C TYR A 163 -8.72 -48.42 -53.62
N GLU A 164 -10.01 -48.18 -53.85
CA GLU A 164 -10.61 -48.17 -55.18
C GLU A 164 -10.94 -46.73 -55.62
N VAL A 165 -11.61 -45.93 -54.78
CA VAL A 165 -12.04 -44.55 -55.09
C VAL A 165 -10.86 -43.56 -55.05
N PRO A 166 -10.54 -42.84 -56.15
CA PRO A 166 -9.33 -42.01 -56.23
C PRO A 166 -9.16 -40.93 -55.15
N ALA A 167 -10.25 -40.36 -54.63
CA ALA A 167 -10.18 -39.33 -53.58
C ALA A 167 -9.73 -39.89 -52.21
N LEU A 168 -10.21 -41.08 -51.84
CA LEU A 168 -10.00 -41.67 -50.52
C LEU A 168 -8.62 -42.36 -50.38
N LYS A 169 -7.94 -42.64 -51.49
CA LYS A 169 -6.55 -43.17 -51.56
C LYS A 169 -5.50 -42.32 -50.86
N ARG A 170 -5.82 -41.06 -50.54
CA ARG A 170 -4.93 -40.11 -49.86
C ARG A 170 -5.08 -40.09 -48.33
N HIS A 171 -6.02 -40.84 -47.76
CA HIS A 171 -6.27 -40.83 -46.32
C HIS A 171 -5.33 -41.81 -45.59
N THR A 172 -4.63 -41.35 -44.54
CA THR A 172 -3.60 -42.13 -43.85
C THR A 172 -4.22 -43.28 -43.04
N LEU A 173 -3.87 -44.53 -43.40
CA LEU A 173 -4.32 -45.75 -42.73
C LEU A 173 -3.21 -46.36 -41.86
N THR A 174 -3.47 -46.51 -40.57
CA THR A 174 -2.63 -47.28 -39.62
C THR A 174 -3.23 -48.66 -39.37
N ASP A 175 -2.49 -49.52 -38.65
CA ASP A 175 -3.05 -50.75 -38.11
C ASP A 175 -4.28 -50.48 -37.22
N ALA A 176 -5.21 -51.44 -37.21
CA ALA A 176 -6.47 -51.30 -36.48
C ALA A 176 -6.20 -51.13 -34.98
N SER A 177 -6.62 -50.00 -34.42
CA SER A 177 -6.29 -49.60 -33.05
C SER A 177 -7.49 -48.88 -32.44
N GLY A 178 -8.04 -49.36 -31.32
CA GLY A 178 -9.15 -48.69 -30.61
C GLY A 178 -8.76 -47.40 -29.87
N LYS A 179 -7.63 -46.78 -30.25
CA LYS A 179 -6.93 -45.66 -29.60
C LYS A 179 -6.23 -44.80 -30.65
N LEU A 180 -7.02 -44.20 -31.54
CA LEU A 180 -6.56 -43.32 -32.63
C LEU A 180 -6.64 -41.83 -32.25
N GLU A 181 -7.56 -41.49 -31.35
CA GLU A 181 -7.86 -40.13 -30.87
C GLU A 181 -6.88 -39.69 -29.77
N GLU A 182 -6.34 -40.63 -28.97
CA GLU A 182 -5.29 -40.44 -27.94
C GLU A 182 -3.93 -40.02 -28.51
N LYS A 183 -3.92 -39.47 -29.73
CA LYS A 183 -2.74 -39.28 -30.55
C LYS A 183 -2.78 -37.99 -31.35
N ILE A 184 -3.75 -37.07 -31.23
CA ILE A 184 -3.82 -35.84 -32.04
C ILE A 184 -3.97 -34.58 -31.17
N CYS A 185 -3.23 -33.50 -31.49
CA CYS A 185 -3.42 -32.17 -30.89
C CYS A 185 -3.94 -31.18 -31.93
N SER A 186 -4.85 -30.32 -31.47
CA SER A 186 -5.47 -29.22 -32.18
C SER A 186 -4.50 -28.14 -32.68
N GLU A 187 -3.51 -27.72 -31.88
CA GLU A 187 -2.69 -26.52 -32.15
C GLU A 187 -1.95 -26.52 -33.50
N HIS A 188 -1.59 -27.70 -34.03
CA HIS A 188 -0.94 -27.83 -35.33
C HIS A 188 -1.60 -28.87 -36.27
N ASP A 189 -2.82 -29.31 -35.94
CA ASP A 189 -3.61 -30.35 -36.63
C ASP A 189 -2.78 -31.61 -37.01
N LYS A 190 -2.09 -32.17 -36.01
CA LYS A 190 -1.11 -33.28 -36.18
C LYS A 190 -1.14 -34.24 -35.00
N LEU A 191 -0.45 -35.37 -35.20
CA LEU A 191 -0.36 -36.48 -34.26
C LEU A 191 0.50 -36.10 -33.01
N MET A 192 -0.14 -35.73 -31.89
CA MET A 192 0.38 -34.96 -30.74
C MET A 192 -0.59 -35.06 -29.51
N GLU A 193 -0.32 -34.42 -28.36
CA GLU A 193 -1.24 -34.38 -27.17
C GLU A 193 -1.29 -33.00 -26.47
N ILE A 194 -2.11 -32.04 -26.96
CA ILE A 194 -2.42 -30.70 -26.41
C ILE A 194 -1.24 -29.71 -26.20
N TYR A 195 -0.02 -30.18 -25.93
CA TYR A 195 1.21 -29.40 -25.84
C TYR A 195 2.37 -30.31 -26.28
N CYS A 196 3.20 -29.87 -27.23
CA CYS A 196 4.37 -30.66 -27.63
C CYS A 196 5.45 -30.62 -26.52
N ARG A 197 6.35 -31.61 -26.53
CA ARG A 197 7.48 -31.64 -25.58
C ARG A 197 8.43 -30.45 -25.76
N THR A 198 8.53 -29.89 -26.97
CA THR A 198 9.24 -28.62 -27.27
C THR A 198 8.64 -27.48 -26.46
N ASP A 199 7.34 -27.29 -26.57
CA ASP A 199 6.57 -26.21 -25.97
C ASP A 199 6.68 -26.28 -24.43
N GLN A 200 6.64 -27.51 -23.87
CA GLN A 200 6.87 -27.74 -22.44
C GLN A 200 8.32 -27.49 -21.99
N SER A 201 9.32 -27.55 -22.87
CA SER A 201 10.69 -27.11 -22.57
C SER A 201 10.86 -25.60 -22.75
N GLU A 202 10.21 -24.99 -23.72
CA GLU A 202 10.23 -23.54 -23.96
C GLU A 202 9.60 -22.79 -22.78
N LEU A 203 8.44 -23.22 -22.26
CA LEU A 203 7.87 -22.68 -21.03
C LEU A 203 8.81 -22.78 -19.82
N LYS A 204 9.61 -23.85 -19.72
CA LYS A 204 10.58 -24.00 -18.63
C LYS A 204 11.77 -23.06 -18.81
N GLU A 205 12.23 -22.87 -20.04
CA GLU A 205 13.28 -21.89 -20.33
C GLU A 205 12.81 -20.46 -20.04
N GLU A 206 11.57 -20.11 -20.43
CA GLU A 206 10.94 -18.84 -20.05
C GLU A 206 10.77 -18.69 -18.54
N GLN A 207 10.29 -19.72 -17.84
CA GLN A 207 10.15 -19.72 -16.38
C GLN A 207 11.51 -19.43 -15.70
N MET A 208 12.59 -20.06 -16.16
CA MET A 208 13.94 -19.81 -15.65
C MET A 208 14.43 -18.39 -15.97
N LYS A 209 14.18 -17.87 -17.18
CA LYS A 209 14.46 -16.46 -17.55
C LYS A 209 13.69 -15.48 -16.64
N PHE A 210 12.43 -15.74 -16.34
CA PHE A 210 11.65 -14.91 -15.43
C PHE A 210 12.15 -15.00 -13.98
N GLN A 211 12.50 -16.19 -13.48
CA GLN A 211 13.10 -16.36 -12.14
C GLN A 211 14.42 -15.62 -12.01
N GLN A 212 15.32 -15.69 -13.00
CA GLN A 212 16.57 -14.93 -13.02
C GLN A 212 16.28 -13.41 -13.00
N ARG A 213 15.38 -12.91 -13.86
CA ARG A 213 14.99 -11.49 -13.88
C ARG A 213 14.39 -11.03 -12.55
N ILE A 214 13.65 -11.89 -11.84
CA ILE A 214 13.12 -11.61 -10.51
C ILE A 214 14.27 -11.47 -9.50
N GLN A 215 15.23 -12.40 -9.47
CA GLN A 215 16.39 -12.34 -8.56
C GLN A 215 17.26 -11.09 -8.83
N GLU A 216 17.54 -10.77 -10.10
CA GLU A 216 18.26 -9.55 -10.48
C GLU A 216 17.54 -8.27 -10.04
N LYS A 217 16.21 -8.22 -10.18
CA LYS A 217 15.39 -7.08 -9.74
C LYS A 217 15.32 -7.00 -8.21
N GLN A 218 15.24 -8.13 -7.50
CA GLN A 218 15.30 -8.18 -6.04
C GLN A 218 16.64 -7.65 -5.50
N LYS A 219 17.78 -8.04 -6.11
CA LYS A 219 19.10 -7.49 -5.77
C LYS A 219 19.15 -5.98 -5.98
N LYS A 220 18.69 -5.49 -7.14
CA LYS A 220 18.62 -4.04 -7.43
C LYS A 220 17.70 -3.27 -6.47
N VAL A 221 16.62 -3.89 -5.98
CA VAL A 221 15.77 -3.29 -4.92
C VAL A 221 16.49 -3.22 -3.58
N GLN A 222 17.36 -4.17 -3.23
CA GLN A 222 18.19 -4.09 -2.03
C GLN A 222 19.27 -2.99 -2.14
N GLU A 223 19.95 -2.91 -3.29
CA GLU A 223 20.95 -1.86 -3.61
C GLU A 223 20.33 -0.45 -3.56
N LEU A 224 19.13 -0.28 -4.12
CA LEU A 224 18.37 0.98 -4.06
C LEU A 224 17.94 1.31 -2.62
N LYS A 225 17.49 0.33 -1.83
CA LYS A 225 17.16 0.56 -0.40
C LYS A 225 18.36 1.01 0.43
N GLN A 226 19.54 0.44 0.17
CA GLN A 226 20.80 0.89 0.79
C GLN A 226 21.11 2.33 0.36
N THR A 227 21.08 2.61 -0.94
CA THR A 227 21.31 3.97 -1.49
C THR A 227 20.37 5.02 -0.88
N VAL A 228 19.07 4.74 -0.77
CA VAL A 228 18.09 5.64 -0.15
C VAL A 228 18.38 5.88 1.33
N ASN A 229 18.79 4.85 2.08
CA ASN A 229 19.20 5.02 3.49
C ASN A 229 20.48 5.86 3.63
N THR A 230 21.47 5.68 2.74
CA THR A 230 22.69 6.49 2.72
C THR A 230 22.39 7.96 2.38
N ILE A 231 21.53 8.22 1.39
CA ILE A 231 21.07 9.58 1.06
C ILE A 231 20.36 10.21 2.25
N LYS A 232 19.42 9.49 2.90
CA LYS A 232 18.71 9.99 4.08
C LYS A 232 19.65 10.33 5.23
N LEU A 233 20.63 9.47 5.53
CA LEU A 233 21.61 9.71 6.59
C LEU A 233 22.49 10.92 6.27
N SER A 234 23.03 10.99 5.05
CA SER A 234 23.86 12.12 4.59
C SER A 234 23.11 13.46 4.62
N ALA A 235 21.84 13.46 4.22
CA ALA A 235 20.98 14.63 4.29
C ALA A 235 20.70 15.06 5.74
N GLN A 236 20.47 14.12 6.66
CA GLN A 236 20.29 14.43 8.07
C GLN A 236 21.58 15.02 8.67
N THR A 237 22.73 14.40 8.45
CA THR A 237 24.02 14.92 8.95
C THR A 237 24.30 16.33 8.42
N ALA A 238 24.00 16.62 7.15
CA ALA A 238 24.14 17.97 6.60
C ALA A 238 23.19 19.00 7.25
N VAL A 239 22.00 18.59 7.70
CA VAL A 239 21.09 19.42 8.51
C VAL A 239 21.66 19.62 9.92
N ASP A 240 22.05 18.54 10.60
CA ASP A 240 22.58 18.57 11.97
C ASP A 240 23.84 19.46 12.08
N ASP A 241 24.77 19.35 11.13
CA ASP A 241 25.97 20.20 11.05
C ASP A 241 25.61 21.67 10.75
N SER A 242 24.60 21.93 9.91
CA SER A 242 24.12 23.28 9.63
C SER A 242 23.46 23.93 10.84
N GLU A 243 22.55 23.22 11.52
CA GLU A 243 21.91 23.70 12.76
C GLU A 243 22.93 24.01 13.85
N LYS A 244 23.98 23.20 13.96
CA LYS A 244 25.11 23.46 14.86
C LYS A 244 25.85 24.76 14.50
N ILE A 245 26.20 24.97 13.23
CA ILE A 245 26.86 26.21 12.77
C ILE A 245 26.00 27.44 13.10
N PHE A 246 24.70 27.39 12.83
CA PHE A 246 23.78 28.47 13.20
C PHE A 246 23.70 28.68 14.72
N THR A 247 23.69 27.61 15.51
CA THR A 247 23.66 27.69 16.99
C THR A 247 24.93 28.34 17.55
N GLU A 248 26.10 28.02 17.00
CA GLU A 248 27.38 28.64 17.38
C GLU A 248 27.43 30.14 16.99
N LEU A 249 26.93 30.50 15.81
CA LEU A 249 26.82 31.90 15.36
C LEU A 249 25.85 32.71 16.24
N ILE A 250 24.67 32.18 16.55
CA ILE A 250 23.70 32.80 17.46
C ILE A 250 24.34 33.02 18.83
N SER A 251 24.97 31.99 19.40
CA SER A 251 25.64 32.06 20.71
C SER A 251 26.74 33.14 20.76
N SER A 252 27.50 33.29 19.66
CA SER A 252 28.51 34.34 19.50
C SER A 252 27.89 35.74 19.47
N MET A 253 26.79 35.93 18.72
CA MET A 253 26.07 37.21 18.66
C MET A 253 25.36 37.56 19.98
N GLU A 254 24.79 36.58 20.67
CA GLU A 254 24.22 36.76 22.01
C GLU A 254 25.28 37.18 23.04
N LYS A 255 26.49 36.60 22.97
CA LYS A 255 27.63 37.05 23.79
C LYS A 255 27.99 38.50 23.47
N LYS A 256 28.06 38.89 22.20
CA LYS A 256 28.34 40.29 21.82
C LYS A 256 27.23 41.27 22.22
N ARG A 257 25.96 40.87 22.17
CA ARG A 257 24.83 41.63 22.73
C ARG A 257 25.04 41.89 24.23
N SER A 258 25.45 40.86 25.00
CA SER A 258 25.73 41.01 26.44
C SER A 258 26.94 41.91 26.70
N GLU A 259 28.06 41.72 25.98
CA GLU A 259 29.25 42.59 26.10
C GLU A 259 28.91 44.07 25.87
N VAL A 260 28.13 44.40 24.84
CA VAL A 260 27.70 45.79 24.57
C VAL A 260 26.72 46.31 25.63
N THR A 261 25.83 45.47 26.14
CA THR A 261 24.86 45.84 27.18
C THR A 261 25.59 46.21 28.49
N GLU A 262 26.56 45.39 28.92
CA GLU A 262 27.34 45.67 30.13
C GLU A 262 28.20 46.94 30.00
N LEU A 263 28.75 47.22 28.82
CA LEU A 263 29.49 48.48 28.57
C LEU A 263 28.58 49.72 28.70
N ILE A 264 27.34 49.65 28.19
CA ILE A 264 26.34 50.73 28.34
C ILE A 264 26.01 50.92 29.83
N ARG A 265 25.72 49.83 30.56
CA ARG A 265 25.38 49.88 32.00
C ARG A 265 26.54 50.35 32.88
N ALA A 266 27.77 49.99 32.54
CA ALA A 266 28.96 50.48 33.23
C ALA A 266 29.11 52.01 33.06
N GLN A 267 29.01 52.52 31.83
CA GLN A 267 29.12 53.96 31.55
C GLN A 267 27.97 54.75 32.20
N GLU A 268 26.73 54.27 32.10
CA GLU A 268 25.55 54.81 32.77
C GLU A 268 25.79 54.93 34.28
N LYS A 269 26.24 53.85 34.93
CA LYS A 269 26.53 53.83 36.37
C LYS A 269 27.66 54.79 36.77
N THR A 270 28.73 54.88 35.98
CA THR A 270 29.85 55.78 36.26
C THR A 270 29.43 57.26 36.20
N GLU A 271 28.60 57.66 35.23
CA GLU A 271 28.12 59.04 35.16
C GLU A 271 26.99 59.33 36.15
N LEU A 272 26.13 58.36 36.49
CA LEU A 272 25.17 58.49 37.60
C LEU A 272 25.91 58.73 38.92
N SER A 273 26.89 57.90 39.29
CA SER A 273 27.71 58.10 40.49
C SER A 273 28.76 59.22 40.36
N ARG A 274 28.75 59.97 39.26
CA ARG A 274 29.34 61.32 39.18
C ARG A 274 28.30 62.39 39.51
N ALA A 275 27.09 62.29 38.96
CA ALA A 275 25.99 63.21 39.24
C ALA A 275 25.53 63.16 40.70
N GLU A 276 25.40 61.96 41.30
CA GLU A 276 25.04 61.73 42.71
C GLU A 276 25.94 62.54 43.65
N ARG A 277 27.27 62.45 43.48
CA ARG A 277 28.24 63.20 44.30
C ARG A 277 28.20 64.72 44.10
N LEU A 278 27.79 65.20 42.92
CA LEU A 278 27.58 66.63 42.69
C LEU A 278 26.28 67.12 43.35
N LEU A 279 25.25 66.27 43.41
CA LEU A 279 24.01 66.55 44.14
C LEU A 279 24.26 66.59 45.65
N GLU A 280 24.92 65.59 46.22
CA GLU A 280 25.32 65.55 47.63
C GLU A 280 26.13 66.81 48.04
N GLN A 281 27.07 67.24 47.17
CA GLN A 281 27.83 68.47 47.40
C GLN A 281 26.91 69.71 47.41
N LEU A 282 26.02 69.86 46.42
CA LEU A 282 25.08 70.97 46.34
C LEU A 282 24.13 71.01 47.54
N GLU A 283 23.59 69.87 47.97
CA GLU A 283 22.71 69.77 49.13
C GLU A 283 23.43 70.18 50.42
N GLN A 284 24.68 69.75 50.61
CA GLN A 284 25.50 70.17 51.74
C GLN A 284 25.87 71.66 51.70
N GLU A 285 26.17 72.23 50.53
CA GLU A 285 26.42 73.67 50.36
C GLU A 285 25.16 74.50 50.66
N ILE A 286 23.99 74.04 50.22
CA ILE A 286 22.69 74.67 50.52
C ILE A 286 22.39 74.62 52.03
N ALA A 287 22.56 73.47 52.68
CA ALA A 287 22.38 73.34 54.12
C ALA A 287 23.34 74.24 54.93
N ASP A 288 24.58 74.37 54.47
CA ASP A 288 25.57 75.29 55.05
C ASP A 288 25.17 76.76 54.91
N LEU A 289 24.62 77.15 53.76
CA LEU A 289 24.12 78.51 53.53
C LEU A 289 22.87 78.81 54.34
N GLN A 290 21.90 77.89 54.41
CA GLN A 290 20.69 78.02 55.23
C GLN A 290 21.01 78.18 56.72
N ARG A 291 21.98 77.40 57.23
CA ARG A 291 22.51 77.55 58.59
C ARG A 291 23.08 78.95 58.82
N ARG A 292 23.94 79.45 57.93
CA ARG A 292 24.53 80.79 58.06
C ARG A 292 23.49 81.91 57.98
N VAL A 293 22.42 81.75 57.19
CA VAL A 293 21.30 82.69 57.16
C VAL A 293 20.60 82.75 58.53
N THR A 294 20.24 81.60 59.10
CA THR A 294 19.56 81.56 60.41
C THR A 294 20.47 82.00 61.57
N GLU A 295 21.79 81.78 61.51
CA GLU A 295 22.77 82.36 62.42
C GLU A 295 22.81 83.91 62.33
N LEU A 296 22.81 84.47 61.11
CA LEU A 296 22.78 85.91 60.88
C LEU A 296 21.46 86.56 61.32
N GLU A 297 20.32 85.89 61.10
CA GLU A 297 19.00 86.32 61.59
C GLU A 297 18.95 86.35 63.13
N GLN A 298 19.51 85.36 63.82
CA GLN A 298 19.59 85.38 65.29
C GLN A 298 20.46 86.54 65.79
N LEU A 299 21.59 86.81 65.13
CA LEU A 299 22.45 87.94 65.46
C LEU A 299 21.79 89.30 65.20
N SER A 300 21.00 89.45 64.12
CA SER A 300 20.32 90.73 63.84
C SER A 300 19.23 91.10 64.86
N HIS A 301 18.70 90.12 65.60
CA HIS A 301 17.73 90.34 66.68
C HIS A 301 18.40 90.46 68.07
N THR A 302 19.73 90.40 68.17
CA THR A 302 20.47 90.51 69.43
C THR A 302 20.51 91.97 69.91
N HIS A 303 19.91 92.24 71.07
CA HIS A 303 19.87 93.58 71.68
C HIS A 303 21.11 93.90 72.54
N ASP A 304 21.93 92.90 72.90
CA ASP A 304 23.22 93.10 73.56
C ASP A 304 24.30 93.45 72.53
N HIS A 305 24.69 94.73 72.48
CA HIS A 305 25.72 95.22 71.58
C HIS A 305 27.13 94.64 71.88
N VAL A 306 27.42 94.21 73.11
CA VAL A 306 28.70 93.57 73.44
C VAL A 306 28.71 92.14 72.89
N HIS A 307 27.62 91.38 73.07
CA HIS A 307 27.48 90.05 72.47
C HIS A 307 27.52 90.12 70.92
N PHE A 308 26.83 91.09 70.32
CA PHE A 308 26.85 91.32 68.86
C PHE A 308 28.27 91.60 68.34
N LEU A 309 29.01 92.51 68.99
CA LEU A 309 30.40 92.81 68.62
C LEU A 309 31.34 91.62 68.88
N GLN A 310 31.13 90.85 69.96
CA GLN A 310 31.90 89.63 70.23
C GLN A 310 31.63 88.53 69.21
N ALA A 311 30.38 88.36 68.74
CA ALA A 311 30.05 87.40 67.69
C ALA A 311 30.72 87.78 66.36
N LEU A 312 30.66 89.06 65.97
CA LEU A 312 31.36 89.58 64.79
C LEU A 312 32.89 89.45 64.88
N ALA A 313 33.47 89.61 66.07
CA ALA A 313 34.91 89.49 66.29
C ALA A 313 35.40 88.04 66.45
N SER A 314 34.55 87.13 66.95
CA SER A 314 34.87 85.72 67.19
C SER A 314 34.59 84.83 65.98
N GLY A 315 33.93 85.37 64.95
CA GLY A 315 33.66 84.70 63.68
C GLY A 315 34.94 84.17 63.03
N ARG A 316 35.11 82.84 63.01
CA ARG A 316 36.19 82.20 62.24
C ARG A 316 35.89 82.35 60.75
N ARG A 317 36.64 83.27 60.12
CA ARG A 317 36.38 83.96 58.84
C ARG A 317 35.56 85.24 59.05
N SER A 318 36.12 86.33 58.52
CA SER A 318 35.55 87.68 58.50
C SER A 318 34.13 87.73 57.92
N PRO A 319 33.33 88.76 58.24
CA PRO A 319 32.07 89.01 57.52
C PRO A 319 32.29 89.01 56.01
N ALA A 320 31.47 88.23 55.29
CA ALA A 320 31.61 87.96 53.86
C ALA A 320 31.44 89.20 52.94
N PHE A 321 31.15 90.37 53.51
CA PHE A 321 31.05 91.65 52.83
C PHE A 321 32.37 92.17 52.24
N ILE A 322 33.53 91.60 52.59
CA ILE A 322 34.84 91.99 52.02
C ILE A 322 35.63 90.76 51.54
N ARG A 323 35.15 90.13 50.46
CA ARG A 323 35.97 89.27 49.60
C ARG A 323 35.47 89.34 48.15
N PRO A 324 36.25 89.92 47.20
CA PRO A 324 35.83 90.03 45.80
C PRO A 324 35.56 88.67 45.15
N ASP A 325 36.40 87.68 45.47
CA ASP A 325 36.23 86.28 45.07
C ASP A 325 35.14 85.61 45.91
N PHE A 326 33.90 86.06 45.70
CA PHE A 326 32.68 85.27 45.94
C PHE A 326 32.11 84.75 44.60
N ASP A 327 32.99 84.57 43.60
CA ASP A 327 32.73 83.74 42.44
C ASP A 327 32.33 82.35 42.93
N THR A 328 31.03 82.07 42.77
CA THR A 328 30.43 80.76 42.95
C THR A 328 31.24 79.75 42.16
N SER A 329 31.70 78.68 42.84
CA SER A 329 32.21 77.48 42.18
C SER A 329 31.18 77.03 41.15
N SER A 330 31.39 77.33 39.86
CA SER A 330 30.39 77.12 38.82
C SER A 330 30.32 75.62 38.50
N ILE A 331 29.62 74.87 39.34
CA ILE A 331 29.47 73.42 39.26
C ILE A 331 28.94 73.09 37.87
N THR A 332 29.86 72.60 37.04
CA THR A 332 29.62 72.37 35.62
C THR A 332 28.83 71.09 35.51
N VAL A 333 27.50 71.22 35.51
CA VAL A 333 26.56 70.12 35.29
C VAL A 333 26.98 69.37 34.01
N PRO A 334 27.28 68.06 34.09
CA PRO A 334 27.64 67.29 32.91
C PRO A 334 26.54 67.39 31.84
N GLN A 335 26.92 67.77 30.62
CA GLN A 335 25.99 67.77 29.50
C GLN A 335 25.59 66.34 29.14
N HIS A 336 24.39 66.20 28.56
CA HIS A 336 23.64 64.95 28.46
C HIS A 336 24.47 63.76 27.95
N LEU A 337 24.46 62.64 28.68
CA LEU A 337 25.06 61.40 28.20
C LEU A 337 24.34 60.94 26.92
N SER A 338 25.11 60.62 25.87
CA SER A 338 24.58 60.12 24.60
C SER A 338 25.21 58.77 24.26
N PHE A 339 24.36 57.85 23.80
CA PHE A 339 24.74 56.55 23.27
C PHE A 339 24.59 56.47 21.73
N ASP A 340 24.47 57.62 21.06
CA ASP A 340 24.19 57.68 19.61
C ASP A 340 25.31 57.03 18.79
N GLY A 341 26.58 57.18 19.20
CA GLY A 341 27.71 56.48 18.58
C GLY A 341 27.60 54.96 18.65
N VAL A 342 27.06 54.40 19.75
CA VAL A 342 26.83 52.95 19.88
C VAL A 342 25.67 52.53 18.97
N ARG A 343 24.57 53.28 18.95
CA ARG A 343 23.39 52.99 18.10
C ARG A 343 23.75 53.03 16.61
N ASN A 344 24.56 54.00 16.19
CA ASN A 344 25.02 54.12 14.81
C ASN A 344 25.97 52.96 14.46
N SER A 345 26.95 52.66 15.32
CA SER A 345 27.89 51.54 15.10
C SER A 345 27.20 50.18 15.00
N LEU A 346 26.15 49.94 15.81
CA LEU A 346 25.32 48.73 15.72
C LEU A 346 24.47 48.68 14.45
N SER A 347 24.04 49.84 13.93
CA SER A 347 23.29 49.94 12.67
C SER A 347 24.19 49.63 11.46
N ASP A 348 25.41 50.14 11.46
CA ASP A 348 26.43 49.84 10.43
C ASP A 348 26.86 48.36 10.49
N LEU A 349 27.02 47.80 11.69
CA LEU A 349 27.30 46.36 11.89
C LEU A 349 26.15 45.50 11.37
N LYS A 350 24.90 45.83 11.70
CA LYS A 350 23.71 45.12 11.19
C LYS A 350 23.72 45.07 9.67
N LYS A 351 23.87 46.23 9.03
CA LYS A 351 23.88 46.34 7.56
C LYS A 351 24.96 45.43 6.94
N ARG A 352 26.19 45.49 7.45
CA ARG A 352 27.32 44.66 6.96
C ARG A 352 27.08 43.17 7.13
N LEU A 353 26.41 42.76 8.20
CA LEU A 353 26.03 41.36 8.43
C LEU A 353 24.92 40.91 7.48
N GLU A 354 23.93 41.77 7.18
CA GLU A 354 22.88 41.48 6.20
C GLU A 354 23.47 41.34 4.78
N GLU A 355 24.33 42.27 4.36
CA GLU A 355 25.05 42.23 3.07
C GLU A 355 25.94 40.97 2.94
N PHE A 356 26.70 40.62 3.99
CA PHE A 356 27.56 39.43 4.00
C PHE A 356 26.75 38.12 3.95
N CYS A 357 25.67 38.03 4.72
CA CYS A 357 24.78 36.88 4.69
C CYS A 357 24.16 36.69 3.30
N GLU A 358 23.68 37.76 2.65
CA GLU A 358 23.13 37.67 1.30
C GLU A 358 24.20 37.20 0.29
N GLU A 359 25.44 37.67 0.39
CA GLU A 359 26.52 37.21 -0.50
C GLU A 359 26.85 35.72 -0.30
N GLU A 360 26.98 35.25 0.95
CA GLU A 360 27.37 33.86 1.23
C GLU A 360 26.23 32.84 1.04
N PHE A 361 24.99 33.16 1.43
CA PHE A 361 23.87 32.21 1.22
C PHE A 361 23.57 31.98 -0.27
N ASN A 362 23.80 32.98 -1.13
CA ASN A 362 23.71 32.83 -2.59
C ASN A 362 24.81 31.93 -3.19
N LYS A 363 25.87 31.58 -2.45
CA LYS A 363 26.94 30.66 -2.89
C LYS A 363 26.64 29.20 -2.56
N ILE A 364 25.60 28.90 -1.76
CA ILE A 364 25.25 27.52 -1.39
C ILE A 364 24.67 26.79 -2.63
N PRO A 365 25.23 25.63 -3.03
CA PRO A 365 24.78 24.93 -4.24
C PRO A 365 23.30 24.51 -4.19
N PRO A 366 22.52 24.70 -5.27
CA PRO A 366 21.07 24.45 -5.29
C PRO A 366 20.67 22.96 -5.33
N HIS A 367 21.56 22.04 -4.92
CA HIS A 367 21.33 20.59 -4.94
C HIS A 367 20.19 20.10 -4.01
N VAL A 368 19.64 20.98 -3.17
CA VAL A 368 18.46 20.71 -2.33
C VAL A 368 17.14 21.07 -3.05
N SER A 369 17.18 21.84 -4.14
CA SER A 369 15.99 22.40 -4.79
C SER A 369 15.26 21.44 -5.75
N SER A 370 15.93 20.38 -6.23
CA SER A 370 15.44 19.53 -7.33
C SER A 370 14.48 18.39 -6.93
N VAL A 371 13.73 18.53 -5.83
CA VAL A 371 12.84 17.47 -5.29
C VAL A 371 11.37 17.93 -5.15
N VAL A 372 10.99 19.05 -5.75
CA VAL A 372 9.60 19.56 -5.78
C VAL A 372 9.07 19.59 -7.23
N SER A 373 9.07 18.42 -7.90
CA SER A 373 8.42 18.21 -9.21
C SER A 373 8.35 16.71 -9.57
N LEU A 374 7.44 15.96 -8.94
CA LEU A 374 6.87 14.70 -9.42
C LEU A 374 5.55 14.38 -8.71
#